data_AF-A0A925YCN6-F1
#
_entry.id   AF-A0A925YCN6-F1
#
_cell.length_a   1.000
_cell.length_b   1.000
_cell.length_c   1.000
_cell.angle_alpha   90.00
_cell.angle_beta   90.00
_cell.angle_gamma   90.00
#
_symmetry.space_group_name_H-M   'P 1'
#
loop_
_entity.id
_entity.type
_entity.pdbx_description
1 polymer ?
#
loop_
_entity_poly.entity_id
_entity_poly.type
_entity_poly.pdbx_seq_one_letter_code
_entity_poly.pdbx_strand_id
1 'polypeptide(L)'
;MLGRILLVDGDTTVQATLVNFLSGLGYETVLAFNGAEAVARLRAGRFDLCLTDVRLPGPDIPMLDGYAVLREAHRQTPAVPVVMLTSQATILDAVSALRAGAANFLPKPFHPSAVEEILRRTLENGNRGTVRAPHTPEAAVIGEHPAMRAVLERIGRVADTDASILIRGETGTGKEVIARLVHASSRRSSGPFVAVNMAAIPESLAESELFGHV
;
A
#
# COMPACT_ATOMS: atom_id res chain seq x y z
N MET A 1 8.03 11.77 -22.95
CA MET A 1 7.18 10.69 -22.39
C MET A 1 7.95 10.10 -21.22
N LEU A 2 7.38 10.14 -20.01
CA LEU A 2 8.08 9.80 -18.76
C LEU A 2 8.08 8.29 -18.44
N GLY A 3 7.17 7.52 -19.05
CA GLY A 3 7.05 6.08 -18.86
C GLY A 3 5.71 5.57 -19.38
N ARG A 4 5.53 4.24 -19.33
CA ARG A 4 4.34 3.53 -19.80
C ARG A 4 3.66 2.81 -18.64
N ILE A 5 2.40 3.17 -18.40
CA ILE A 5 1.60 2.69 -17.28
C ILE A 5 0.49 1.77 -17.80
N LEU A 6 0.40 0.57 -17.25
CA LEU A 6 -0.77 -0.29 -17.45
C LEU A 6 -1.83 0.09 -16.40
N LEU A 7 -3.01 0.49 -16.86
CA LEU A 7 -4.16 0.79 -16.00
C LEU A 7 -5.23 -0.28 -16.18
N VAL A 8 -5.58 -0.97 -15.09
CA VAL A 8 -6.52 -2.09 -15.07
C VAL A 8 -7.70 -1.75 -14.18
N ASP A 9 -8.88 -1.61 -14.76
CA ASP A 9 -10.09 -1.23 -14.04
C ASP A 9 -11.34 -1.67 -14.80
N GLY A 10 -12.36 -2.16 -14.11
CA GLY A 10 -13.64 -2.47 -14.75
C GLY A 10 -14.50 -1.24 -15.04
N ASP A 11 -14.23 -0.10 -14.37
CA ASP A 11 -14.99 1.13 -14.50
C ASP A 11 -14.36 2.08 -15.53
N THR A 12 -15.00 2.18 -16.69
CA THR A 12 -14.56 3.07 -17.79
C THR A 12 -14.50 4.56 -17.40
N THR A 13 -15.29 4.99 -16.42
CA THR A 13 -15.28 6.38 -15.91
C THR A 13 -14.01 6.66 -15.13
N VAL A 14 -13.63 5.70 -14.27
CA VAL A 14 -12.37 5.78 -13.50
C VAL A 14 -11.17 5.74 -14.45
N GLN A 15 -11.21 4.87 -15.47
CA GLN A 15 -10.17 4.81 -16.49
C GLN A 15 -10.00 6.14 -17.21
N ALA A 16 -11.08 6.73 -17.73
CA ALA A 16 -11.01 8.00 -18.46
C ALA A 16 -10.43 9.13 -17.61
N THR A 17 -10.81 9.18 -16.33
CA THR A 17 -10.30 10.18 -15.37
C THR A 17 -8.80 10.01 -15.15
N LEU A 18 -8.35 8.78 -14.87
CA LEU A 18 -6.93 8.50 -14.66
C LEU A 18 -6.10 8.68 -15.93
N VAL A 19 -6.61 8.31 -17.10
CA VAL A 19 -5.91 8.55 -18.39
C VAL A 19 -5.66 10.04 -18.61
N ASN A 20 -6.69 10.88 -18.40
CA ASN A 20 -6.54 12.32 -18.56
C ASN A 20 -5.51 12.88 -17.58
N PHE A 21 -5.54 12.42 -16.33
CA PHE A 21 -4.58 12.83 -15.30
C PHE A 21 -3.15 12.40 -15.64
N LEU A 22 -2.93 11.11 -15.95
CA LEU A 22 -1.61 10.55 -16.28
C LEU A 22 -1.02 11.14 -17.56
N SER A 23 -1.88 11.42 -18.56
CA SER A 23 -1.45 12.09 -19.79
C SER A 23 -1.01 13.53 -19.52
N GLY A 24 -1.70 14.25 -18.62
CA GLY A 24 -1.30 15.57 -18.15
C GLY A 24 0.07 15.57 -17.45
N LEU A 25 0.44 14.46 -16.82
CA LEU A 25 1.76 14.23 -16.23
C LEU A 25 2.81 13.71 -17.25
N GLY A 26 2.44 13.42 -18.50
CA GLY A 26 3.35 12.99 -19.55
C GLY A 26 3.63 11.47 -19.64
N TYR A 27 2.79 10.64 -19.03
CA TYR A 27 2.84 9.17 -19.12
C TYR A 27 1.96 8.63 -20.25
N GLU A 28 2.42 7.58 -20.93
CA GLU A 28 1.57 6.79 -21.82
C GLU A 28 0.75 5.81 -20.98
N THR A 29 -0.57 5.78 -21.18
CA THR A 29 -1.46 4.85 -20.45
C THR A 29 -2.03 3.79 -21.38
N VAL A 30 -1.94 2.54 -20.98
CA VAL A 30 -2.55 1.39 -21.69
C VAL A 30 -3.65 0.81 -20.80
N LEU A 31 -4.87 0.67 -21.35
CA LEU A 31 -6.08 0.36 -20.59
C LEU A 31 -6.50 -1.10 -20.69
N ALA A 32 -6.62 -1.83 -19.58
CA ALA A 32 -7.23 -3.16 -19.50
C ALA A 32 -8.53 -3.14 -18.70
N PHE A 33 -9.56 -3.82 -19.19
CA PHE A 33 -10.90 -3.83 -18.58
C PHE A 33 -11.10 -5.00 -17.61
N ASN A 34 -10.19 -5.98 -17.62
CA ASN A 34 -10.23 -7.13 -16.74
C ASN A 34 -8.83 -7.72 -16.53
N GLY A 35 -8.73 -8.65 -15.57
CA GLY A 35 -7.46 -9.28 -15.21
C GLY A 35 -6.84 -10.11 -16.34
N ALA A 36 -7.65 -10.79 -17.16
CA ALA A 36 -7.15 -11.62 -18.25
C ALA A 36 -6.48 -10.77 -19.34
N GLU A 37 -7.10 -9.66 -19.71
CA GLU A 37 -6.54 -8.70 -20.65
C GLU A 37 -5.27 -8.05 -20.10
N ALA A 38 -5.26 -7.68 -18.81
CA ALA A 38 -4.08 -7.13 -18.15
C ALA A 38 -2.89 -8.10 -18.18
N VAL A 39 -3.13 -9.38 -17.84
CA VAL A 39 -2.11 -10.43 -17.91
C VAL A 39 -1.60 -10.62 -19.34
N ALA A 40 -2.48 -10.66 -20.34
CA ALA A 40 -2.08 -10.77 -21.74
C ALA A 40 -1.21 -9.58 -22.17
N ARG A 41 -1.54 -8.36 -21.75
CA ARG A 41 -0.73 -7.18 -22.04
C ARG A 41 0.62 -7.18 -21.33
N LEU A 42 0.67 -7.56 -20.06
CA LEU A 42 1.93 -7.71 -19.30
C LEU A 42 2.88 -8.68 -19.99
N ARG A 43 2.37 -9.75 -20.60
CA ARG A 43 3.17 -10.70 -21.38
C ARG A 43 3.63 -10.19 -22.73
N ALA A 44 2.83 -9.33 -23.37
CA ALA A 44 3.09 -8.83 -24.71
C ALA A 44 3.97 -7.58 -24.75
N GLY A 45 4.14 -6.86 -23.65
CA GLY A 45 4.83 -5.58 -23.63
C GLY A 45 5.46 -5.23 -22.29
N ARG A 46 6.30 -4.19 -22.32
CA ARG A 46 6.97 -3.66 -21.13
C ARG A 46 6.18 -2.48 -20.56
N PHE A 47 6.17 -2.39 -19.24
CA PHE A 47 5.53 -1.34 -18.46
C PHE A 47 6.45 -0.93 -17.31
N ASP A 48 6.41 0.34 -16.95
CA ASP A 48 7.18 0.89 -15.83
C ASP A 48 6.38 0.80 -14.52
N LEU A 49 5.05 0.74 -14.62
CA LEU A 49 4.12 0.62 -13.49
C LEU A 49 2.80 -0.03 -13.94
N CYS A 50 2.20 -0.79 -13.04
CA CYS A 50 0.81 -1.26 -13.17
C CYS A 50 -0.05 -0.62 -12.08
N LEU A 51 -1.17 -0.02 -12.46
CA LEU A 51 -2.25 0.39 -11.58
C LEU A 51 -3.41 -0.59 -11.79
N THR A 52 -3.82 -1.35 -10.78
CA THR A 52 -4.89 -2.35 -10.95
C THR A 52 -5.93 -2.26 -9.86
N ASP A 53 -7.21 -2.32 -10.22
CA ASP A 53 -8.27 -2.58 -9.25
C ASP A 53 -8.04 -3.96 -8.61
N VAL A 54 -8.30 -4.06 -7.31
CA VAL A 54 -8.38 -5.33 -6.59
C VAL A 54 -9.50 -6.20 -7.17
N ARG A 55 -10.69 -5.63 -7.40
CA ARG A 55 -11.83 -6.41 -7.90
C ARG A 55 -12.02 -6.15 -9.38
N LEU A 56 -11.75 -7.17 -10.21
CA LEU A 56 -11.97 -7.09 -11.66
C LEU A 56 -13.07 -8.07 -12.12
N PRO A 57 -13.85 -7.69 -13.15
CA PRO A 57 -14.85 -8.58 -13.75
C PRO A 57 -14.20 -9.75 -14.50
N GLY A 58 -14.87 -10.91 -14.57
CA GLY A 58 -14.37 -12.11 -15.26
C GLY A 58 -15.50 -13.02 -15.79
N PRO A 59 -15.28 -13.73 -16.92
CA PRO A 59 -16.36 -14.41 -17.65
C PRO A 59 -16.85 -15.73 -17.03
N ASP A 60 -16.05 -16.49 -16.24
CA ASP A 60 -16.45 -17.85 -15.81
C ASP A 60 -15.96 -18.30 -14.41
N ILE A 61 -15.50 -17.40 -13.54
CA ILE A 61 -15.01 -17.71 -12.17
C ILE A 61 -15.39 -16.53 -11.26
N PRO A 62 -15.70 -16.71 -9.95
CA PRO A 62 -15.93 -15.57 -9.06
C PRO A 62 -14.68 -14.68 -9.07
N MET A 63 -14.80 -13.48 -9.64
CA MET A 63 -13.77 -12.41 -9.70
C MET A 63 -12.34 -12.87 -10.05
N LEU A 64 -11.88 -12.60 -11.27
CA LEU A 64 -10.45 -12.59 -11.55
C LEU A 64 -9.83 -11.42 -10.77
N ASP A 65 -9.11 -11.74 -9.71
CA ASP A 65 -8.64 -10.79 -8.72
C ASP A 65 -7.42 -9.99 -9.24
N GLY A 66 -7.30 -8.70 -8.90
CA GLY A 66 -6.14 -7.85 -9.19
C GLY A 66 -4.82 -8.46 -8.68
N TYR A 67 -4.88 -9.36 -7.71
CA TYR A 67 -3.71 -10.14 -7.26
C TYR A 67 -3.18 -11.10 -8.34
N ALA A 68 -3.99 -11.53 -9.31
CA ALA A 68 -3.49 -12.29 -10.46
C ALA A 68 -2.63 -11.42 -11.38
N VAL A 69 -3.03 -10.16 -11.58
CA VAL A 69 -2.25 -9.15 -12.30
C VAL A 69 -0.94 -8.86 -11.58
N LEU A 70 -1.00 -8.68 -10.25
CA LEU A 70 0.17 -8.52 -9.38
C LEU A 70 1.19 -9.65 -9.55
N ARG A 71 0.72 -10.90 -9.47
CA ARG A 71 1.59 -12.08 -9.66
C ARG A 71 2.24 -12.10 -11.04
N GLU A 72 1.51 -11.77 -12.09
CA GLU A 72 2.08 -11.75 -13.45
C GLU A 72 3.09 -10.60 -13.62
N ALA A 73 2.82 -9.43 -13.05
CA ALA A 73 3.71 -8.28 -13.10
C ALA A 73 5.06 -8.56 -12.42
N HIS A 74 5.05 -9.31 -11.31
CA HIS A 74 6.28 -9.77 -10.64
C HIS A 74 7.05 -10.84 -11.42
N ARG A 75 6.41 -11.56 -12.34
CA ARG A 75 7.09 -12.55 -13.21
C ARG A 75 7.79 -11.90 -14.40
N GLN A 76 7.51 -10.63 -14.70
CA GLN A 76 8.22 -9.90 -15.74
C GLN A 76 9.68 -9.69 -15.37
N THR A 77 10.55 -9.54 -16.37
CA THR A 77 11.96 -9.21 -16.18
C THR A 77 12.30 -7.94 -16.96
N PRO A 78 12.59 -6.80 -16.29
CA PRO A 78 12.51 -6.59 -14.84
C PRO A 78 11.05 -6.70 -14.32
N ALA A 79 10.90 -6.95 -13.02
CA ALA A 79 9.60 -6.99 -12.37
C ALA A 79 8.92 -5.62 -12.47
N VAL A 80 7.63 -5.59 -12.78
CA VAL A 80 6.85 -4.36 -12.88
C VAL A 80 6.24 -4.06 -11.50
N PRO A 81 6.50 -2.88 -10.90
CA PRO A 81 5.85 -2.50 -9.65
C PRO A 81 4.35 -2.32 -9.86
N VAL A 82 3.56 -2.70 -8.85
CA VAL A 82 2.09 -2.67 -8.95
C VAL A 82 1.49 -1.88 -7.80
N VAL A 83 0.58 -0.96 -8.11
CA VAL A 83 -0.23 -0.24 -7.14
C VAL A 83 -1.67 -0.75 -7.23
N MET A 84 -2.21 -1.21 -6.10
CA MET A 84 -3.56 -1.75 -6.03
C MET A 84 -4.56 -0.62 -5.72
N LEU A 85 -5.64 -0.53 -6.50
CA LEU A 85 -6.74 0.43 -6.33
C LEU A 85 -7.98 -0.32 -5.84
N THR A 86 -8.83 0.26 -4.99
CA THR A 86 -10.13 -0.40 -4.65
C THR A 86 -11.16 0.58 -4.11
N SER A 87 -12.42 0.38 -4.49
CA SER A 87 -13.59 1.12 -3.96
C SER A 87 -14.12 0.60 -2.63
N GLN A 88 -13.80 -0.64 -2.27
CA GLN A 88 -14.16 -1.25 -0.99
C GLN A 88 -12.88 -1.48 -0.17
N ALA A 89 -12.21 -0.39 0.18
CA ALA A 89 -10.97 -0.47 0.93
C ALA A 89 -11.28 -0.75 2.41
N THR A 90 -10.86 -1.92 2.89
CA THR A 90 -10.59 -2.10 4.32
C THR A 90 -9.10 -2.03 4.59
N ILE A 91 -8.72 -1.74 5.83
CA ILE A 91 -7.31 -1.80 6.27
C ILE A 91 -6.73 -3.21 6.01
N LEU A 92 -7.55 -4.25 6.14
CA LEU A 92 -7.16 -5.63 5.85
C LEU A 92 -6.80 -5.84 4.37
N ASP A 93 -7.52 -5.21 3.45
CA ASP A 93 -7.23 -5.29 2.02
C ASP A 93 -5.92 -4.57 1.68
N ALA A 94 -5.67 -3.41 2.29
CA ALA A 94 -4.41 -2.67 2.13
C ALA A 94 -3.21 -3.50 2.62
N VAL A 95 -3.32 -4.10 3.81
CA VAL A 95 -2.28 -4.96 4.37
C VAL A 95 -2.07 -6.21 3.51
N SER A 96 -3.14 -6.81 2.99
CA SER A 96 -3.05 -8.01 2.14
C SER A 96 -2.41 -7.71 0.79
N ALA A 97 -2.71 -6.56 0.18
CA ALA A 97 -2.10 -6.09 -1.05
C ALA A 97 -0.58 -5.91 -0.90
N LEU A 98 -0.16 -5.22 0.16
CA LEU A 98 1.26 -5.02 0.47
C LEU A 98 1.96 -6.35 0.77
N ARG A 99 1.31 -7.28 1.50
CA ARG A 99 1.84 -8.64 1.74
C ARG A 99 2.06 -9.44 0.47
N ALA A 100 1.18 -9.28 -0.52
CA ALA A 100 1.31 -9.95 -1.81
C ALA A 100 2.41 -9.32 -2.70
N GLY A 101 3.06 -8.26 -2.22
CA GLY A 101 4.17 -7.58 -2.87
C GLY A 101 3.76 -6.38 -3.73
N ALA A 102 2.54 -5.85 -3.56
CA ALA A 102 2.20 -4.58 -4.19
C ALA A 102 3.15 -3.48 -3.69
N ALA A 103 3.57 -2.62 -4.60
CA ALA A 103 4.41 -1.47 -4.30
C ALA A 103 3.64 -0.42 -3.46
N ASN A 104 2.32 -0.31 -3.67
CA ASN A 104 1.45 0.53 -2.85
C ASN A 104 -0.03 0.13 -2.97
N PHE A 105 -0.88 0.74 -2.14
CA PHE A 105 -2.33 0.57 -2.15
C PHE A 105 -3.02 1.94 -2.03
N LEU A 106 -4.06 2.18 -2.84
CA LEU A 106 -4.78 3.44 -2.89
C LEU A 106 -6.30 3.22 -2.85
N PRO A 107 -7.03 3.64 -1.80
CA PRO A 107 -8.48 3.56 -1.75
C PRO A 107 -9.12 4.56 -2.73
N LYS A 108 -10.21 4.15 -3.38
CA LYS A 108 -11.10 5.01 -4.16
C LYS A 108 -12.24 5.50 -3.25
N PRO A 109 -12.67 6.77 -3.37
CA PRO A 109 -12.12 7.80 -4.26
C PRO A 109 -10.77 8.33 -3.74
N PHE A 110 -9.86 8.68 -4.65
CA PHE A 110 -8.56 9.25 -4.32
C PHE A 110 -8.40 10.66 -4.89
N HIS A 111 -7.59 11.47 -4.22
CA HIS A 111 -7.22 12.79 -4.72
C HIS A 111 -6.09 12.68 -5.75
N PRO A 112 -6.08 13.46 -6.84
CA PRO A 112 -5.03 13.40 -7.87
C PRO A 112 -3.59 13.54 -7.31
N SER A 113 -3.40 14.39 -6.29
CA SER A 113 -2.10 14.55 -5.63
C SER A 113 -1.57 13.28 -4.96
N ALA A 114 -2.46 12.39 -4.49
CA ALA A 114 -2.06 11.11 -3.91
C ALA A 114 -1.51 10.16 -5.00
N VAL A 115 -2.13 10.17 -6.19
CA VAL A 115 -1.63 9.41 -7.35
C VAL A 115 -0.26 9.93 -7.77
N GLU A 116 -0.10 11.25 -7.88
CA GLU A 116 1.18 11.88 -8.25
C GLU A 116 2.32 11.50 -7.29
N GLU A 117 2.06 11.56 -5.99
CA GLU A 117 3.04 11.18 -4.98
C GLU A 117 3.44 9.69 -5.09
N ILE A 118 2.47 8.81 -5.33
CA ILE A 118 2.72 7.38 -5.51
C ILE A 118 3.53 7.13 -6.78
N LEU A 119 3.18 7.76 -7.90
CA LEU A 119 3.93 7.65 -9.16
C LEU A 119 5.38 8.07 -8.94
N ARG A 120 5.58 9.24 -8.33
CA ARG A 120 6.90 9.77 -8.02
C ARG A 120 7.71 8.78 -7.19
N ARG A 121 7.19 8.35 -6.04
CA ARG A 121 7.89 7.41 -5.14
C ARG A 121 8.17 6.06 -5.80
N THR A 122 7.22 5.53 -6.58
CA THR A 122 7.34 4.17 -7.14
C THR A 122 8.29 4.13 -8.34
N LEU A 123 8.23 5.15 -9.21
CA LEU A 123 9.07 5.24 -10.40
C LEU A 123 10.48 5.76 -10.10
N GLU A 124 10.65 6.67 -9.13
CA GLU A 124 11.98 7.12 -8.68
C GLU A 124 12.79 5.97 -8.04
N ASN A 125 12.11 5.07 -7.31
CA ASN A 125 12.75 3.91 -6.68
C ASN A 125 13.09 2.79 -7.70
N GLY A 126 12.40 2.73 -8.84
CA GLY A 126 12.68 1.75 -9.91
C GLY A 126 14.01 1.96 -10.64
N ASN A 127 14.59 3.17 -10.57
CA ASN A 127 15.86 3.52 -11.22
C ASN A 127 17.10 3.16 -10.38
N ARG A 128 16.93 2.70 -9.14
CA ARG A 128 18.00 2.14 -8.31
C ARG A 128 17.96 0.63 -8.40
N GLY A 129 18.61 0.10 -9.43
CA GLY A 129 18.91 -1.32 -9.52
C GLY A 129 19.37 -1.86 -8.17
N THR A 130 18.77 -2.98 -7.75
CA THR A 130 19.07 -3.67 -6.49
C THR A 130 18.88 -2.84 -5.22
N VAL A 131 17.62 -2.67 -4.79
CA VAL A 131 17.33 -2.56 -3.35
C VAL A 131 16.58 -3.80 -2.94
N ARG A 132 17.37 -4.81 -2.56
CA ARG A 132 17.00 -5.78 -1.53
C ARG A 132 16.33 -5.00 -0.40
N ALA A 133 15.17 -5.47 0.06
CA ALA A 133 14.36 -4.90 1.14
C ALA A 133 15.20 -4.15 2.20
N PRO A 134 14.70 -3.01 2.67
CA PRO A 134 13.90 -3.11 3.88
C PRO A 134 12.69 -2.20 3.80
N HIS A 135 11.50 -2.79 3.74
CA HIS A 135 10.27 -2.36 4.41
C HIS A 135 9.18 -3.38 4.08
N THR A 136 9.47 -4.67 4.32
CA THR A 136 8.41 -5.46 4.95
C THR A 136 8.06 -4.70 6.24
N PRO A 137 6.77 -4.41 6.52
CA PRO A 137 6.41 -4.18 7.90
C PRO A 137 6.79 -5.48 8.62
N GLU A 138 7.95 -5.47 9.27
CA GLU A 138 8.57 -6.64 9.90
C GLU A 138 7.76 -7.15 11.10
N ALA A 139 6.61 -6.54 11.33
CA ALA A 139 5.47 -7.29 11.75
C ALA A 139 4.26 -6.80 10.97
N ALA A 140 3.63 -7.70 10.22
CA ALA A 140 2.27 -7.51 9.81
C ALA A 140 1.41 -8.18 10.90
N VAL A 141 0.35 -7.52 11.38
CA VAL A 141 -0.58 -8.15 12.32
C VAL A 141 -1.20 -9.39 11.63
N ILE A 142 -0.80 -10.59 12.03
CA ILE A 142 -1.38 -11.84 11.53
C ILE A 142 -2.52 -12.20 12.49
N GLY A 143 -3.76 -12.01 12.06
CA GLY A 143 -4.90 -12.47 12.82
C GLY A 143 -6.20 -12.28 12.06
N GLU A 144 -6.70 -13.36 11.45
CA GLU A 144 -8.05 -13.41 10.87
C GLU A 144 -9.13 -13.63 11.94
N HIS A 145 -8.72 -13.87 13.19
CA HIS A 145 -9.60 -14.14 14.31
C HIS A 145 -10.53 -12.93 14.58
N PRO A 146 -11.83 -13.14 14.91
CA PRO A 146 -12.78 -12.05 15.15
C PRO A 146 -12.31 -11.00 16.16
N ALA A 147 -11.60 -11.43 17.21
CA ALA A 147 -11.01 -10.53 18.20
C ALA A 147 -9.99 -9.56 17.59
N MET A 148 -9.18 -10.03 16.63
CA MET A 148 -8.21 -9.18 15.94
C MET A 148 -8.90 -8.23 14.97
N ARG A 149 -9.99 -8.67 14.31
CA ARG A 149 -10.82 -7.78 13.47
C ARG A 149 -11.38 -6.60 14.28
N ALA A 150 -11.89 -6.87 15.48
CA ALA A 150 -12.36 -5.81 16.39
C ALA A 150 -11.25 -4.83 16.78
N VAL A 151 -9.99 -5.30 16.94
CA VAL A 151 -8.85 -4.42 17.17
C VAL A 151 -8.57 -3.54 15.95
N LEU A 152 -8.53 -4.12 14.75
CA LEU A 152 -8.29 -3.39 13.50
C LEU A 152 -9.38 -2.35 13.19
N GLU A 153 -10.64 -2.67 13.45
CA GLU A 153 -11.74 -1.70 13.32
C GLU A 153 -11.59 -0.51 14.28
N ARG A 154 -11.15 -0.76 15.52
CA ARG A 154 -10.89 0.30 16.49
C ARG A 154 -9.76 1.20 16.04
N ILE A 155 -8.68 0.63 15.49
CA ILE A 155 -7.57 1.39 14.91
C ILE A 155 -8.08 2.39 13.88
N GLY A 156 -8.92 1.96 12.93
CA GLY A 156 -9.47 2.85 11.90
C GLY A 156 -10.26 4.04 12.47
N ARG A 157 -10.95 3.86 13.60
CA ARG A 157 -11.71 4.95 14.24
C ARG A 157 -10.82 5.94 14.99
N VAL A 158 -9.69 5.49 15.52
CA VAL A 158 -8.81 6.33 16.35
C VAL A 158 -7.62 6.92 15.58
N ALA A 159 -7.25 6.33 14.44
CA ALA A 159 -6.06 6.73 13.68
C ALA A 159 -6.10 8.18 13.20
N ASP A 160 -7.27 8.73 12.89
CA ASP A 160 -7.45 10.12 12.47
C ASP A 160 -7.61 11.12 13.62
N THR A 161 -7.46 10.66 14.87
CA THR A 161 -7.63 11.51 16.06
C THR A 161 -6.28 11.95 16.63
N ASP A 162 -6.33 13.00 17.45
CA ASP A 162 -5.19 13.47 18.25
C ASP A 162 -5.16 12.87 19.65
N ALA A 163 -6.03 11.90 19.93
CA ALA A 163 -6.11 11.27 21.23
C ALA A 163 -4.94 10.29 21.45
N SER A 164 -4.41 10.25 22.67
CA SER A 164 -3.43 9.24 23.07
C SER A 164 -4.06 7.85 23.11
N ILE A 165 -3.36 6.86 22.54
CA ILE A 165 -3.85 5.48 22.42
C ILE A 165 -3.03 4.56 23.35
N LEU A 166 -3.74 3.77 24.17
CA LEU A 166 -3.14 2.75 25.03
C LEU A 166 -3.36 1.35 24.44
N ILE A 167 -2.27 0.66 24.08
CA ILE A 167 -2.30 -0.70 23.55
C ILE A 167 -1.90 -1.69 24.65
N ARG A 168 -2.80 -2.62 24.98
CA ARG A 168 -2.57 -3.66 26.00
C ARG A 168 -2.51 -5.05 25.37
N GLY A 169 -1.75 -5.93 25.99
CA GLY A 169 -1.55 -7.31 25.56
C GLY A 169 -0.31 -7.90 26.21
N GLU A 170 -0.23 -9.23 26.28
CA GLU A 170 0.93 -9.94 26.81
C GLU A 170 2.20 -9.67 25.98
N THR A 171 3.37 -9.98 26.53
CA THR A 171 4.63 -9.87 25.81
C THR A 171 4.60 -10.72 24.55
N GLY A 172 5.07 -10.19 23.41
CA GLY A 172 5.07 -10.91 22.14
C GLY A 172 3.75 -10.90 21.35
N THR A 173 2.66 -10.33 21.87
CA THR A 173 1.34 -10.27 21.17
C THR A 173 1.25 -9.22 20.05
N GLY A 174 2.36 -8.57 19.69
CA GLY A 174 2.39 -7.63 18.57
C GLY A 174 1.92 -6.20 18.88
N LYS A 175 2.09 -5.72 20.11
CA LYS A 175 1.69 -4.34 20.49
C LYS A 175 2.35 -3.24 19.65
N GLU A 176 3.65 -3.37 19.37
CA GLU A 176 4.37 -2.41 18.52
C GLU A 176 3.82 -2.42 17.08
N VAL A 177 3.43 -3.59 16.62
CA VAL A 177 2.84 -3.81 15.30
C VAL A 177 1.54 -3.02 15.15
N ILE A 178 0.70 -3.07 16.20
CA ILE A 178 -0.54 -2.31 16.28
C ILE A 178 -0.23 -0.80 16.31
N ALA A 179 0.78 -0.35 17.05
CA ALA A 179 1.17 1.06 17.08
C ALA A 179 1.63 1.58 15.70
N ARG A 180 2.43 0.80 14.99
CA ARG A 180 2.86 1.13 13.62
C ARG A 180 1.69 1.19 12.65
N LEU A 181 0.71 0.30 12.81
CA LEU A 181 -0.49 0.28 11.99
C LEU A 181 -1.38 1.52 12.24
N VAL A 182 -1.53 1.93 13.50
CA VAL A 182 -2.20 3.20 13.86
C VAL A 182 -1.53 4.37 13.15
N HIS A 183 -0.20 4.48 13.23
CA HIS A 183 0.55 5.57 12.59
C HIS A 183 0.37 5.58 11.07
N ALA A 184 0.55 4.41 10.43
CA ALA A 184 0.38 4.25 9.00
C ALA A 184 -1.05 4.57 8.52
N SER A 185 -2.05 4.39 9.38
CA SER A 185 -3.46 4.67 9.08
C SER A 185 -3.90 6.10 9.44
N SER A 186 -2.99 6.93 9.96
CA SER A 186 -3.29 8.29 10.43
C SER A 186 -2.98 9.36 9.39
N ARG A 187 -3.47 10.59 9.63
CA ARG A 187 -3.03 11.81 8.91
C ARG A 187 -1.54 12.11 9.03
N ARG A 188 -0.84 11.46 9.97
CA ARG A 188 0.60 11.61 10.22
C ARG A 188 1.45 10.52 9.57
N SER A 189 0.86 9.68 8.72
CA SER A 189 1.54 8.54 8.09
C SER A 189 2.80 8.90 7.30
N SER A 190 2.89 10.13 6.78
CA SER A 190 4.07 10.66 6.10
C SER A 190 5.18 11.16 7.04
N GLY A 191 4.87 11.34 8.33
CA GLY A 191 5.81 11.76 9.36
C GLY A 191 6.56 10.60 10.01
N PRO A 192 7.61 10.89 10.81
CA PRO A 192 8.39 9.86 11.48
C PRO A 192 7.56 9.12 12.54
N PHE A 193 7.79 7.81 12.64
CA PHE A 193 7.32 6.97 13.74
C PHE A 193 8.50 6.60 14.63
N VAL A 194 8.49 7.07 15.87
CA VAL A 194 9.56 6.80 16.85
C VAL A 194 9.03 5.84 17.90
N ALA A 195 9.54 4.62 17.90
CA ALA A 195 9.26 3.63 18.95
C ALA A 195 10.33 3.72 20.04
N VAL A 196 9.91 3.93 21.28
CA VAL A 196 10.81 3.97 22.45
C VAL A 196 10.46 2.82 23.39
N ASN A 197 11.40 1.90 23.58
CA ASN A 197 11.25 0.83 24.57
C ASN A 197 11.76 1.29 25.93
N MET A 198 10.85 1.80 26.77
CA MET A 198 11.19 2.28 28.11
C MET A 198 11.81 1.22 29.02
N ALA A 199 11.55 -0.07 28.78
CA ALA A 199 12.16 -1.15 29.58
C ALA A 199 13.63 -1.39 29.23
N ALA A 200 14.11 -0.88 28.10
CA ALA A 200 15.50 -0.99 27.67
C ALA A 200 16.33 0.26 28.03
N ILE A 201 15.71 1.30 28.61
CA ILE A 201 16.37 2.56 28.96
C ILE A 201 16.51 2.61 30.49
N PRO A 202 17.73 2.78 31.04
CA PRO A 202 17.91 3.04 32.47
C PRO A 202 17.17 4.32 32.89
N GLU A 203 16.51 4.30 34.06
CA GLU A 203 15.70 5.42 34.55
C GLU A 203 16.50 6.75 34.58
N SER A 204 17.78 6.68 34.95
CA SER A 204 18.68 7.84 34.99
C SER A 204 18.97 8.48 33.62
N LEU A 205 18.68 7.79 32.52
CA LEU A 205 18.91 8.27 31.15
C LEU A 205 17.61 8.58 30.40
N ALA A 206 16.44 8.18 30.93
CA ALA A 206 15.16 8.31 30.24
C ALA A 206 14.81 9.77 29.89
N GLU A 207 15.06 10.71 30.80
CA GLU A 207 14.75 12.12 30.58
C GLU A 207 15.65 12.74 29.49
N SER A 208 16.95 12.42 29.52
CA SER A 208 17.91 12.89 28.51
C SER A 208 17.64 12.33 27.11
N GLU A 209 17.20 11.08 27.01
CA GLU A 209 16.85 10.44 25.73
C GLU A 209 15.53 10.96 25.14
N LEU A 210 14.54 11.27 25.98
CA LEU A 210 13.23 11.73 25.52
C LEU A 210 13.18 13.23 25.18
N PHE A 211 13.93 14.05 25.92
CA PHE A 211 13.85 15.51 25.82
C PHE A 211 15.13 16.19 25.33
N GLY A 212 16.23 15.43 25.22
CA GLY A 212 17.55 15.97 24.87
C GLY A 212 18.28 16.59 26.06
N HIS A 213 19.58 16.81 25.92
CA HIS A 213 20.37 17.60 26.87
C HIS A 213 20.03 19.09 26.74
N VAL A 214 19.87 19.78 27.88
CA VAL A 214 19.83 21.26 27.97
C VAL A 214 21.24 21.82 27.88
#